data_AF-A0A1X2HNV4-F1
#
_entry.id   AF-A0A1X2HNV4-F1
#
_cell.length_a   1.000
_cell.length_b   1.000
_cell.length_c   1.000
_cell.angle_alpha   90.00
_cell.angle_beta   90.00
_cell.angle_gamma   90.00
#
_symmetry.space_group_name_H-M   'P 1'
#
loop_
_entity.id
_entity.type
_entity.pdbx_description
1 polymer ?
#
loop_
_entity_poly.entity_id
_entity_poly.type
_entity_poly.pdbx_seq_one_letter_code
_entity_poly.pdbx_strand_id
1 'polypeptide(L)'
;MFIVCFAIIAFAAFSVQALPLSSTDKAPSTSYTAIDEETTAFGVQVDRFAQLVSTHWQFDHLESIITNSYKHIAEQMQDHVQIRIHSTNTNIDDDEEPVHYDGQQQQYPIQMLPPSLDMMDLELLKAQIFNAIQSHTEGKLPNAWDSLGDKLSRPSLEAYIQHLVVRHCDKDESDHVSFMCLNDYAGQLMAELDRYVTRHLANVFDAMNNEYLPNLLEQTSDDLRRVLDYFNEAFLTRDELRLELNVVPWQQEQQEVRSQLFDLAALAGNNADHAPDFVAHYGRLARI
;
A
#
# COMPACT_ATOMS: atom_id res chain seq x y z
N MET A 1 23.90 -24.21 32.20
CA MET A 1 23.84 -24.70 30.81
C MET A 1 23.02 -23.69 30.03
N PHE A 2 23.67 -22.59 29.69
CA PHE A 2 23.15 -21.45 28.96
C PHE A 2 24.00 -21.34 27.69
N ILE A 3 23.45 -20.64 26.69
CA ILE A 3 24.06 -20.15 25.44
C ILE A 3 23.76 -21.03 24.20
N VAL A 4 23.23 -20.32 23.19
CA VAL A 4 23.13 -20.59 21.74
C VAL A 4 21.92 -21.39 21.27
N CYS A 5 20.85 -20.69 20.82
CA CYS A 5 20.09 -21.12 19.63
C CYS A 5 19.16 -20.06 18.99
N PHE A 6 19.32 -18.77 19.26
CA PHE A 6 18.58 -17.74 18.51
C PHE A 6 19.53 -16.67 17.99
N ALA A 7 20.03 -16.87 16.76
CA ALA A 7 20.51 -15.83 15.85
C ALA A 7 21.17 -16.45 14.61
N ILE A 8 20.40 -16.97 13.64
CA ILE A 8 20.81 -17.01 12.22
C ILE A 8 19.56 -16.92 11.34
N ILE A 9 19.06 -15.71 11.08
CA ILE A 9 18.55 -15.36 9.75
C ILE A 9 19.25 -14.05 9.41
N ALA A 10 20.38 -14.20 8.73
CA ALA A 10 21.18 -13.10 8.25
C ALA A 10 20.40 -12.36 7.14
N PHE A 11 20.24 -11.06 7.36
CA PHE A 11 20.02 -10.04 6.36
C PHE A 11 20.95 -10.27 5.15
N ALA A 12 20.38 -10.71 4.02
CA ALA A 12 20.96 -10.41 2.72
C ALA A 12 20.39 -9.06 2.27
N ALA A 13 21.08 -8.00 2.69
CA ALA A 13 20.85 -6.65 2.21
C ALA A 13 21.10 -6.58 0.70
N PHE A 14 20.03 -6.41 -0.09
CA PHE A 14 20.17 -5.85 -1.43
C PHE A 14 20.54 -4.37 -1.28
N SER A 15 21.85 -4.13 -1.26
CA SER A 15 22.42 -2.80 -1.43
C SER A 15 22.29 -2.44 -2.90
N VAL A 16 21.21 -1.73 -3.28
CA VAL A 16 21.22 -0.98 -4.54
C VAL A 16 22.11 0.23 -4.30
N GLN A 17 23.36 0.13 -4.73
CA GLN A 17 24.24 1.29 -4.85
C GLN A 17 23.65 2.20 -5.92
N ALA A 18 22.91 3.23 -5.50
CA ALA A 18 22.63 4.38 -6.34
C ALA A 18 23.98 5.05 -6.67
N LEU A 19 24.39 4.96 -7.94
CA LEU A 19 25.53 5.69 -8.48
C LEU A 19 25.27 7.20 -8.31
N PRO A 20 26.24 7.98 -7.78
CA PRO A 20 26.12 9.43 -7.79
C PRO A 20 26.33 9.92 -9.22
N LEU A 21 25.26 10.36 -9.88
CA LEU A 21 25.37 11.14 -11.11
C LEU A 21 25.92 12.52 -10.76
N SER A 22 27.19 12.72 -11.11
CA SER A 22 27.88 14.01 -11.10
C SER A 22 27.09 15.01 -11.95
N SER A 23 26.49 16.00 -11.29
CA SER A 23 26.01 17.23 -11.93
C SER A 23 27.20 17.97 -12.51
N THR A 24 27.31 18.01 -13.83
CA THR A 24 28.11 19.02 -14.50
C THR A 24 27.26 19.64 -15.59
N ASP A 25 26.90 20.89 -15.34
CA ASP A 25 26.30 21.83 -16.26
C ASP A 25 26.92 21.73 -17.66
N LYS A 26 26.03 21.58 -18.65
CA LYS A 26 25.98 22.43 -19.83
C LYS A 26 24.72 22.11 -20.61
N ALA A 27 23.76 23.03 -20.55
CA ALA A 27 22.69 23.12 -21.52
C ALA A 27 23.28 23.24 -22.93
N PRO A 28 22.81 22.44 -23.90
CA PRO A 28 22.74 22.86 -25.28
C PRO A 28 21.28 23.22 -25.54
N SER A 29 21.03 24.53 -25.61
CA SER A 29 19.93 25.09 -26.39
C SER A 29 19.93 24.41 -27.77
N THR A 30 19.04 23.44 -27.95
CA THR A 30 18.89 22.72 -29.20
C THR A 30 17.51 23.08 -29.73
N SER A 31 17.56 23.75 -30.87
CA SER A 31 16.45 24.25 -31.65
C SER A 31 15.30 23.27 -31.76
N TYR A 32 14.08 23.81 -31.73
CA TYR A 32 12.90 23.24 -32.37
C TYR A 32 13.27 22.79 -33.80
N THR A 33 13.65 21.53 -33.97
CA THR A 33 13.68 20.89 -35.28
C THR A 33 12.24 20.62 -35.65
N ALA A 34 11.86 21.19 -36.79
CA ALA A 34 10.61 20.97 -37.47
C ALA A 34 10.21 19.48 -37.42
N ILE A 35 8.94 19.25 -37.12
CA ILE A 35 8.26 17.98 -37.30
C ILE A 35 8.39 17.66 -38.80
N ASP A 36 9.22 16.67 -39.16
CA ASP A 36 9.24 16.11 -40.50
C ASP A 36 7.85 15.51 -40.79
N GLU A 37 7.08 16.19 -41.65
CA GLU A 37 5.76 15.79 -42.18
C GLU A 37 5.78 14.43 -42.93
N GLU A 38 6.93 13.77 -43.06
CA GLU A 38 7.09 12.52 -43.83
C GLU A 38 6.92 11.24 -42.97
N THR A 39 6.61 11.34 -41.68
CA THR A 39 6.72 10.19 -40.72
C THR A 39 5.42 9.73 -40.04
N THR A 40 4.25 10.24 -40.41
CA THR A 40 2.97 9.86 -39.77
C THR A 40 2.25 8.65 -40.40
N ALA A 41 2.71 8.20 -41.57
CA ALA A 41 2.11 7.09 -42.31
C ALA A 41 2.87 5.77 -42.05
N PHE A 42 2.71 5.21 -40.85
CA PHE A 42 3.21 3.87 -40.53
C PHE A 42 2.14 3.02 -39.85
N GLY A 43 2.28 1.70 -39.98
CA GLY A 43 1.45 0.73 -39.26
C GLY A 43 1.96 0.54 -37.84
N VAL A 44 1.04 0.29 -36.92
CA VAL A 44 1.32 -0.03 -35.52
C VAL A 44 0.84 -1.44 -35.24
N GLN A 45 1.71 -2.27 -34.70
CA GLN A 45 1.35 -3.62 -34.29
C GLN A 45 0.54 -3.57 -32.98
N VAL A 46 -0.72 -3.99 -33.04
CA VAL A 46 -1.69 -3.81 -31.95
C VAL A 46 -1.25 -4.55 -30.69
N ASP A 47 -0.79 -5.79 -30.81
CA ASP A 47 -0.30 -6.58 -29.69
C ASP A 47 0.88 -5.92 -28.98
N ARG A 48 1.84 -5.40 -29.76
CA ARG A 48 3.01 -4.72 -29.20
C ARG A 48 2.63 -3.41 -28.51
N PHE A 49 1.71 -2.65 -29.10
CA PHE A 49 1.18 -1.44 -28.49
C PHE A 49 0.49 -1.75 -27.15
N ALA A 50 -0.38 -2.76 -27.13
CA ALA A 50 -1.10 -3.16 -25.93
C ALA A 50 -0.15 -3.63 -24.81
N GLN A 51 0.87 -4.42 -25.15
CA GLN A 51 1.91 -4.86 -24.19
C GLN A 51 2.69 -3.69 -23.60
N LEU A 52 3.06 -2.69 -24.42
CA LEU A 52 3.81 -1.54 -23.94
C LEU A 52 2.97 -0.68 -22.99
N VAL A 53 1.72 -0.40 -23.37
CA VAL A 53 0.80 0.40 -22.57
C VAL A 53 0.43 -0.32 -21.27
N SER A 54 0.12 -1.62 -21.32
CA SER A 54 -0.19 -2.41 -20.11
C SER A 54 0.99 -2.47 -19.14
N THR A 55 2.22 -2.58 -19.67
CA THR A 55 3.45 -2.61 -18.88
C THR A 55 3.66 -1.27 -18.16
N HIS A 56 3.49 -0.15 -18.87
CA HIS A 56 3.54 1.18 -18.25
C HIS A 56 2.51 1.32 -17.13
N TRP A 57 1.26 0.93 -17.40
CA TRP A 57 0.21 0.96 -16.39
C TRP A 57 0.51 0.10 -15.16
N GLN A 58 1.07 -1.09 -15.36
CA GLN A 58 1.42 -1.98 -14.28
C GLN A 58 2.49 -1.37 -13.36
N PHE A 59 3.60 -0.89 -13.92
CA PHE A 59 4.77 -0.50 -13.14
C PHE A 59 4.75 0.96 -12.68
N ASP A 60 4.28 1.88 -13.51
CA ASP A 60 4.34 3.31 -13.20
C ASP A 60 3.12 3.79 -12.40
N HIS A 61 2.00 3.04 -12.44
CA HIS A 61 0.75 3.43 -11.78
C HIS A 61 0.29 2.38 -10.76
N LEU A 62 -0.05 1.18 -11.21
CA LEU A 62 -0.70 0.19 -10.36
C LEU A 62 0.20 -0.28 -9.21
N GLU A 63 1.48 -0.56 -9.44
CA GLU A 63 2.39 -0.99 -8.37
C GLU A 63 2.53 0.04 -7.24
N SER A 64 2.54 1.33 -7.59
CA SER A 64 2.55 2.41 -6.60
C SER A 64 1.25 2.46 -5.81
N ILE A 65 0.10 2.38 -6.49
CA ILE A 65 -1.23 2.35 -5.85
C ILE A 65 -1.34 1.15 -4.90
N ILE A 66 -0.93 -0.04 -5.35
CA ILE A 66 -0.94 -1.28 -4.59
C ILE A 66 -0.09 -1.13 -3.33
N THR A 67 1.17 -0.72 -3.49
CA THR A 67 2.11 -0.61 -2.37
C THR A 67 1.66 0.43 -1.34
N ASN A 68 1.18 1.59 -1.80
CA ASN A 68 0.64 2.64 -0.94
C ASN A 68 -0.63 2.17 -0.21
N SER A 69 -1.50 1.43 -0.89
CA SER A 69 -2.71 0.87 -0.27
C SER A 69 -2.36 -0.13 0.84
N TYR A 70 -1.32 -0.95 0.65
CA TYR A 70 -0.92 -1.93 1.66
C TYR A 70 -0.42 -1.27 2.94
N LYS A 71 0.46 -0.29 2.78
CA LYS A 71 0.97 0.48 3.92
C LYS A 71 -0.17 1.15 4.68
N HIS A 72 -1.06 1.82 3.95
CA HIS A 72 -2.18 2.51 4.57
C HIS A 72 -3.12 1.54 5.32
N ILE A 73 -3.47 0.41 4.69
CA ILE A 73 -4.29 -0.62 5.34
C ILE A 73 -3.61 -1.18 6.59
N ALA A 74 -2.29 -1.40 6.56
CA ALA A 74 -1.55 -1.92 7.69
C ALA A 74 -1.50 -0.92 8.86
N GLU A 75 -1.38 0.38 8.58
CA GLU A 75 -1.49 1.45 9.58
C GLU A 75 -2.89 1.44 10.22
N GLN A 76 -3.95 1.43 9.40
CA GLN A 76 -5.33 1.38 9.90
C GLN A 76 -5.62 0.11 10.73
N MET A 77 -5.08 -1.04 10.33
CA MET A 77 -5.22 -2.28 11.09
C MET A 77 -4.64 -2.16 12.51
N GLN A 78 -3.54 -1.41 12.69
CA GLN A 78 -2.96 -1.18 14.01
C GLN A 78 -3.86 -0.27 14.86
N ASP A 79 -4.48 0.75 14.26
CA ASP A 79 -5.37 1.68 14.96
C ASP A 79 -6.60 0.97 15.56
N HIS A 80 -7.04 -0.13 14.92
CA HIS A 80 -8.11 -0.99 15.44
C HIS A 80 -7.71 -1.85 16.65
N VAL A 81 -6.43 -1.95 16.99
CA VAL A 81 -5.91 -2.82 18.05
C VAL A 81 -5.33 -2.00 19.20
N GLN A 82 -5.87 -2.20 20.40
CA GLN A 82 -5.39 -1.57 21.62
C GLN A 82 -5.02 -2.62 22.66
N ILE A 83 -3.80 -2.55 23.18
CA ILE A 83 -3.36 -3.38 24.31
C ILE A 83 -3.31 -2.50 25.55
N ARG A 84 -4.10 -2.85 26.57
CA ARG A 84 -4.16 -2.17 27.86
C ARG A 84 -3.51 -3.02 28.95
N ILE A 85 -2.92 -2.35 29.93
CA ILE A 85 -2.29 -2.96 31.08
C ILE A 85 -3.14 -2.62 32.30
N HIS A 86 -3.74 -3.62 32.93
CA HIS A 86 -4.48 -3.45 34.18
C HIS A 86 -3.60 -3.85 35.36
N SER A 87 -3.56 -3.02 36.40
CA SER A 87 -2.98 -3.36 37.71
C SER A 87 -4.11 -3.49 38.72
N THR A 88 -4.20 -4.62 39.42
CA THR A 88 -5.28 -4.84 40.41
C THR A 88 -5.09 -4.09 41.75
N ASN A 89 -4.01 -3.31 41.91
CA ASN A 89 -3.67 -2.62 43.15
C ASN A 89 -4.26 -1.20 43.30
N THR A 90 -5.50 -0.97 42.87
CA THR A 90 -6.21 0.30 43.12
C THR A 90 -7.29 0.13 44.19
N ASN A 91 -6.84 0.00 45.44
CA ASN A 91 -7.57 0.52 46.61
C ASN A 91 -6.97 1.89 46.94
N ILE A 92 -7.34 2.92 46.18
CA ILE A 92 -7.22 4.30 46.66
C ILE A 92 -8.59 4.91 46.41
N ASP A 93 -9.31 5.10 47.50
CA ASP A 93 -10.58 5.78 47.56
C ASP A 93 -10.48 7.14 46.85
N ASP A 94 -11.40 7.36 45.91
CA ASP A 94 -11.74 8.67 45.38
C ASP A 94 -12.25 9.55 46.52
N ASP A 95 -11.37 10.32 47.15
CA ASP A 95 -11.69 11.57 47.85
C ASP A 95 -10.37 12.25 48.24
N GLU A 96 -9.89 13.22 47.45
CA GLU A 96 -9.38 14.51 47.95
C GLU A 96 -8.96 15.50 46.84
N GLU A 97 -9.15 16.78 47.19
CA GLU A 97 -9.15 18.07 46.48
C GLU A 97 -8.09 18.43 45.40
N PRO A 98 -8.37 19.48 44.57
CA PRO A 98 -7.46 19.97 43.56
C PRO A 98 -6.32 20.80 44.18
N VAL A 99 -5.10 20.25 44.23
CA VAL A 99 -3.91 20.97 44.67
C VAL A 99 -3.21 21.67 43.49
N HIS A 100 -3.08 22.97 43.68
CA HIS A 100 -2.41 23.98 42.87
C HIS A 100 -0.93 23.61 42.58
N TYR A 101 -0.54 23.61 41.30
CA TYR A 101 0.87 23.48 40.89
C TYR A 101 1.66 24.74 41.26
N ASP A 102 2.65 24.60 42.13
CA ASP A 102 3.82 25.48 42.14
C ASP A 102 5.10 24.63 42.18
N GLY A 103 6.03 24.97 41.29
CA GLY A 103 7.14 24.11 40.93
C GLY A 103 8.26 24.18 41.94
N GLN A 104 8.61 23.05 42.57
CA GLN A 104 9.98 22.75 43.00
C GLN A 104 10.25 21.24 42.99
N GLN A 105 11.45 20.90 42.52
CA GLN A 105 12.02 19.57 42.41
C GLN A 105 11.87 18.78 43.73
N GLN A 106 11.07 17.71 43.73
CA GLN A 106 11.11 16.68 44.74
C GLN A 106 11.52 15.36 44.11
N GLN A 107 12.74 14.93 44.44
CA GLN A 107 13.17 13.55 44.31
C GLN A 107 12.19 12.69 45.10
N TYR A 108 11.36 11.93 44.40
CA TYR A 108 10.60 10.85 45.00
C TYR A 108 11.57 9.78 45.51
N PRO A 109 11.38 9.24 46.73
CA PRO A 109 12.10 8.05 47.12
C PRO A 109 11.65 6.92 46.19
N ILE A 110 12.60 6.37 45.44
CA ILE A 110 12.44 5.14 44.66
C ILE A 110 12.14 4.03 45.67
N GLN A 111 10.85 3.86 45.97
CA GLN A 111 10.35 2.73 46.72
C GLN A 111 10.19 1.61 45.70
N MET A 112 11.08 0.62 45.84
CA MET A 112 11.25 -0.54 44.98
C MET A 112 9.92 -1.09 44.46
N LEU A 113 9.65 -0.87 43.17
CA LEU A 113 8.86 -1.83 42.39
C LEU A 113 9.59 -3.19 42.44
N PRO A 114 8.86 -4.31 42.48
CA PRO A 114 9.49 -5.62 42.39
C PRO A 114 10.29 -5.74 41.07
N PRO A 115 11.35 -6.56 41.01
CA PRO A 115 12.23 -6.69 39.84
C PRO A 115 11.60 -7.52 38.70
N SER A 116 10.28 -7.53 38.60
CA SER A 116 9.50 -8.37 37.71
C SER A 116 8.82 -7.49 36.66
N LEU A 117 9.37 -7.52 35.44
CA LEU A 117 9.01 -6.72 34.26
C LEU A 117 9.02 -5.20 34.49
N ASP A 118 10.14 -4.57 34.12
CA ASP A 118 10.20 -3.12 34.01
C ASP A 118 9.16 -2.64 32.99
N MET A 119 8.53 -1.48 33.22
CA MET A 119 7.61 -0.84 32.27
C MET A 119 8.17 -0.76 30.84
N MET A 120 9.50 -0.68 30.71
CA MET A 120 10.23 -0.73 29.45
C MET A 120 10.04 -2.05 28.69
N ASP A 121 10.03 -3.20 29.38
CA ASP A 121 9.84 -4.52 28.76
C ASP A 121 8.41 -4.69 28.23
N LEU A 122 7.43 -4.09 28.91
CA LEU A 122 6.03 -4.08 28.47
C LEU A 122 5.82 -3.20 27.23
N GLU A 123 6.45 -2.02 27.19
CA GLU A 123 6.45 -1.17 26.00
C GLU A 123 7.20 -1.83 24.83
N LEU A 124 8.28 -2.57 25.09
CA LEU A 124 8.98 -3.36 24.08
C LEU A 124 8.10 -4.48 23.54
N LEU A 125 7.41 -5.22 24.40
CA LEU A 125 6.46 -6.26 24.00
C LEU A 125 5.34 -5.69 23.12
N LYS A 126 4.76 -4.56 23.55
CA LYS A 126 3.74 -3.85 22.77
C LYS A 126 4.26 -3.44 21.39
N ALA A 127 5.45 -2.85 21.31
CA ALA A 127 6.07 -2.49 20.04
C ALA A 127 6.34 -3.72 19.14
N GLN A 128 6.79 -4.84 19.72
CA GLN A 128 6.98 -6.09 18.97
C GLN A 128 5.67 -6.65 18.43
N ILE A 129 4.59 -6.57 19.21
CA ILE A 129 3.26 -6.99 18.79
C ILE A 129 2.77 -6.12 17.62
N PHE A 130 2.88 -4.79 17.71
CA PHE A 130 2.46 -3.91 16.60
C PHE A 130 3.28 -4.13 15.33
N ASN A 131 4.60 -4.31 15.44
CA ASN A 131 5.43 -4.66 14.28
C ASN A 131 5.04 -6.02 13.68
N ALA A 132 4.64 -6.99 14.51
CA ALA A 132 4.17 -8.28 14.04
C ALA A 132 2.81 -8.18 13.33
N ILE A 133 1.88 -7.37 13.85
CA ILE A 133 0.60 -7.06 13.19
C ILE A 133 0.85 -6.45 11.82
N GLN A 134 1.71 -5.43 11.75
CA GLN A 134 2.06 -4.78 10.49
C GLN A 134 2.58 -5.79 9.47
N SER A 135 3.60 -6.57 9.84
CA SER A 135 4.21 -7.56 8.95
C SER A 135 3.22 -8.66 8.55
N HIS A 136 2.34 -9.08 9.46
CA HIS A 136 1.29 -10.05 9.15
C HIS A 136 0.31 -9.49 8.12
N THR A 137 -0.19 -8.28 8.33
CA THR A 137 -1.11 -7.61 7.41
C THR A 137 -0.47 -7.39 6.05
N GLU A 138 0.72 -6.79 5.99
CA GLU A 138 1.47 -6.58 4.74
C GLU A 138 1.80 -7.89 4.02
N GLY A 139 1.99 -9.00 4.74
CA GLY A 139 2.20 -10.32 4.13
C GLY A 139 0.92 -10.97 3.57
N LYS A 140 -0.26 -10.56 4.04
CA LYS A 140 -1.55 -11.13 3.64
C LYS A 140 -2.19 -10.38 2.47
N LEU A 141 -2.03 -9.06 2.41
CA LEU A 141 -2.63 -8.20 1.39
C LEU A 141 -2.24 -8.54 -0.06
N PRO A 142 -1.00 -8.96 -0.38
CA PRO A 142 -0.65 -9.42 -1.73
C PRO A 142 -1.55 -10.55 -2.22
N ASN A 143 -1.89 -11.52 -1.37
CA ASN A 143 -2.76 -12.63 -1.75
C ASN A 143 -4.20 -12.16 -1.98
N ALA A 144 -4.67 -11.18 -1.21
CA ALA A 144 -5.99 -10.57 -1.39
C ALA A 144 -6.05 -9.86 -2.74
N TRP A 145 -5.02 -9.08 -3.05
CA TRP A 145 -4.90 -8.38 -4.32
C TRP A 145 -4.86 -9.34 -5.50
N ASP A 146 -4.06 -10.40 -5.44
CA ASP A 146 -3.98 -11.40 -6.50
C ASP A 146 -5.36 -12.02 -6.80
N SER A 147 -6.19 -12.21 -5.75
CA SER A 147 -7.55 -12.73 -5.91
C SER A 147 -8.55 -11.70 -6.44
N LEU A 148 -8.46 -10.44 -6.01
CA LEU A 148 -9.45 -9.41 -6.33
C LEU A 148 -9.10 -8.63 -7.61
N GLY A 149 -7.81 -8.48 -7.89
CA GLY A 149 -7.21 -7.61 -8.91
C GLY A 149 -7.03 -8.25 -10.28
N ASP A 150 -7.61 -9.44 -10.56
CA ASP A 150 -7.48 -10.13 -11.86
C ASP A 150 -7.75 -9.22 -13.08
N LYS A 151 -8.74 -8.34 -12.97
CA LYS A 151 -9.11 -7.38 -14.04
C LYS A 151 -8.10 -6.25 -14.25
N LEU A 152 -7.24 -6.00 -13.29
CA LEU A 152 -6.13 -5.05 -13.36
C LEU A 152 -4.79 -5.75 -13.64
N SER A 153 -4.78 -7.07 -13.80
CA SER A 153 -3.57 -7.79 -14.21
C SER A 153 -3.12 -7.34 -15.60
N ARG A 154 -1.82 -7.46 -15.87
CA ARG A 154 -1.24 -7.11 -17.18
C ARG A 154 -1.97 -7.81 -18.34
N PRO A 155 -2.26 -9.13 -18.30
CA PRO A 155 -3.02 -9.78 -19.37
C PRO A 155 -4.43 -9.20 -19.59
N SER A 156 -5.13 -8.85 -18.51
CA SER A 156 -6.46 -8.22 -18.61
C SER A 156 -6.39 -6.83 -19.23
N LEU A 157 -5.40 -6.03 -18.86
CA LEU A 157 -5.16 -4.71 -19.45
C LEU A 157 -4.77 -4.82 -20.92
N GLU A 158 -3.85 -5.72 -21.27
CA GLU A 158 -3.46 -6.00 -22.67
C GLU A 158 -4.69 -6.32 -23.53
N ALA A 159 -5.50 -7.28 -23.09
CA ALA A 159 -6.71 -7.67 -23.79
C ALA A 159 -7.71 -6.52 -23.93
N TYR A 160 -7.87 -5.70 -22.88
CA TYR A 160 -8.75 -4.54 -22.93
C TYR A 160 -8.24 -3.45 -23.88
N ILE A 161 -6.92 -3.16 -23.89
CA ILE A 161 -6.32 -2.19 -24.80
C ILE A 161 -6.42 -2.66 -26.24
N GLN A 162 -6.15 -3.94 -26.53
CA GLN A 162 -6.37 -4.52 -27.86
C GLN A 162 -7.82 -4.33 -28.29
N HIS A 163 -8.77 -4.63 -27.41
CA HIS A 163 -10.19 -4.42 -27.67
C HIS A 163 -10.49 -2.95 -27.98
N LEU A 164 -9.94 -2.00 -27.21
CA LEU A 164 -10.14 -0.56 -27.43
C LEU A 164 -9.60 -0.11 -28.79
N VAL A 165 -8.39 -0.54 -29.14
CA VAL A 165 -7.77 -0.22 -30.43
C VAL A 165 -8.61 -0.74 -31.58
N VAL A 166 -9.07 -1.99 -31.55
CA VAL A 166 -9.91 -2.59 -32.61
C VAL A 166 -11.28 -1.93 -32.72
N ARG A 167 -11.83 -1.45 -31.59
CA ARG A 167 -13.12 -0.79 -31.58
C ARG A 167 -13.09 0.55 -32.33
N HIS A 168 -11.98 1.29 -32.24
CA HIS A 168 -11.85 2.64 -32.79
C HIS A 168 -11.08 2.67 -34.11
N CYS A 169 -10.17 1.72 -34.32
CA CYS A 169 -9.35 1.60 -35.51
C CYS A 169 -9.59 0.26 -36.20
N ASP A 170 -9.97 0.31 -37.47
CA ASP A 170 -10.08 -0.87 -38.30
C ASP A 170 -8.70 -1.54 -38.42
N LYS A 171 -8.64 -2.83 -38.05
CA LYS A 171 -7.46 -3.66 -38.27
C LYS A 171 -7.35 -4.03 -39.73
N ASP A 172 -6.12 -4.03 -40.25
CA ASP A 172 -5.82 -4.68 -41.53
C ASP A 172 -5.76 -6.21 -41.38
N GLU A 173 -5.59 -6.93 -42.50
CA GLU A 173 -5.46 -8.39 -42.52
C GLU A 173 -4.24 -8.92 -41.74
N SER A 174 -3.33 -8.04 -41.32
CA SER A 174 -2.07 -8.35 -40.63
C SER A 174 -2.04 -7.93 -39.16
N ASP A 175 -3.20 -7.61 -38.57
CA ASP A 175 -3.33 -7.18 -37.16
C ASP A 175 -2.65 -5.83 -36.84
N HIS A 176 -2.53 -4.97 -37.86
CA HIS A 176 -1.97 -3.63 -37.72
C HIS A 176 -3.05 -2.55 -37.84
N VAL A 177 -2.77 -1.40 -37.24
CA VAL A 177 -3.60 -0.19 -37.37
C VAL A 177 -2.75 0.98 -37.83
N SER A 178 -3.37 1.94 -38.51
CA SER A 178 -2.68 3.18 -38.88
C SER A 178 -2.32 4.00 -37.64
N PHE A 179 -1.09 4.50 -37.57
CA PHE A 179 -0.67 5.44 -36.52
C PHE A 179 -1.57 6.67 -36.46
N MET A 180 -2.03 7.17 -37.62
CA MET A 180 -2.95 8.31 -37.67
C MET A 180 -4.27 8.01 -36.94
N CYS A 181 -4.81 6.80 -37.13
CA CYS A 181 -6.03 6.41 -36.44
C CYS A 181 -5.85 6.38 -34.92
N LEU A 182 -4.75 5.78 -34.43
CA LEU A 182 -4.45 5.77 -33.00
C LEU A 182 -4.35 7.19 -32.43
N ASN A 183 -3.72 8.10 -33.16
CA ASN A 183 -3.56 9.48 -32.74
C ASN A 183 -4.89 10.26 -32.75
N ASP A 184 -5.73 10.04 -33.76
CA ASP A 184 -7.06 10.68 -33.88
C ASP A 184 -8.01 10.25 -32.77
N TYR A 185 -7.88 9.00 -32.29
CA TYR A 185 -8.68 8.44 -31.20
C TYR A 185 -7.97 8.43 -29.84
N ALA A 186 -6.80 9.07 -29.71
CA ALA A 186 -5.97 8.97 -28.51
C ALA A 186 -6.71 9.39 -27.24
N GLY A 187 -7.49 10.48 -27.31
CA GLY A 187 -8.30 10.96 -26.19
C GLY A 187 -9.36 9.96 -25.75
N GLN A 188 -10.08 9.33 -26.70
CA GLN A 188 -11.10 8.32 -26.40
C GLN A 188 -10.46 7.04 -25.82
N LEU A 189 -9.35 6.59 -26.40
CA LEU A 189 -8.62 5.39 -25.94
C LEU A 189 -8.19 5.56 -24.48
N MET A 190 -7.56 6.69 -24.15
CA MET A 190 -7.10 6.95 -22.78
C MET A 190 -8.26 7.13 -21.81
N ALA A 191 -9.29 7.91 -22.18
CA ALA A 191 -10.45 8.10 -21.31
C ALA A 191 -11.23 6.80 -21.03
N GLU A 192 -11.27 5.86 -21.98
CA GLU A 192 -11.87 4.54 -21.74
C GLU A 192 -10.97 3.64 -20.88
N LEU A 193 -9.65 3.68 -21.08
CA LEU A 193 -8.68 2.96 -20.25
C LEU A 193 -8.70 3.45 -18.80
N ASP A 194 -8.67 4.75 -18.58
CA ASP A 194 -8.77 5.37 -17.25
C ASP A 194 -10.06 4.92 -16.56
N ARG A 195 -11.20 5.00 -17.26
CA ARG A 195 -12.49 4.57 -16.71
C ARG A 195 -12.49 3.08 -16.36
N TYR A 196 -11.83 2.24 -17.15
CA TYR A 196 -11.69 0.82 -16.85
C TYR A 196 -10.88 0.62 -15.58
N VAL A 197 -9.69 1.22 -15.50
CA VAL A 197 -8.78 1.10 -14.36
C VAL A 197 -9.44 1.62 -13.09
N THR A 198 -9.98 2.84 -13.09
CA THR A 198 -10.64 3.44 -11.92
C THR A 198 -11.83 2.61 -11.45
N ARG A 199 -12.66 2.09 -12.35
CA ARG A 199 -13.80 1.23 -11.97
C ARG A 199 -13.31 -0.04 -11.29
N HIS A 200 -12.31 -0.70 -11.86
CA HIS A 200 -11.81 -1.96 -11.31
C HIS A 200 -11.04 -1.75 -10.01
N LEU A 201 -10.30 -0.65 -9.86
CA LEU A 201 -9.69 -0.26 -8.58
C LEU A 201 -10.73 -0.02 -7.49
N ALA A 202 -11.80 0.74 -7.81
CA ALA A 202 -12.90 0.98 -6.88
C ALA A 202 -13.54 -0.34 -6.40
N ASN A 203 -13.78 -1.28 -7.33
CA ASN A 203 -14.33 -2.59 -6.99
C ASN A 203 -13.38 -3.41 -6.10
N VAL A 204 -12.07 -3.39 -6.39
CA VAL A 204 -11.06 -4.08 -5.57
C VAL A 204 -11.04 -3.50 -4.16
N PHE A 205 -11.01 -2.17 -4.02
CA PHE A 205 -10.98 -1.52 -2.72
C PHE A 205 -12.29 -1.70 -1.94
N ASP A 206 -13.44 -1.71 -2.61
CA ASP A 206 -14.71 -2.02 -1.97
C ASP A 206 -14.72 -3.47 -1.46
N ALA A 207 -14.27 -4.45 -2.25
CA ALA A 207 -14.18 -5.84 -1.82
C ALA A 207 -13.16 -6.02 -0.68
N MET A 208 -11.99 -5.39 -0.79
CA MET A 208 -10.97 -5.38 0.25
C MET A 208 -11.56 -4.88 1.58
N ASN A 209 -12.20 -3.70 1.56
CA ASN A 209 -12.75 -3.05 2.74
C ASN A 209 -13.93 -3.79 3.37
N ASN A 210 -14.80 -4.38 2.56
CA ASN A 210 -16.06 -4.95 3.06
C ASN A 210 -15.96 -6.45 3.37
N GLU A 211 -15.05 -7.17 2.71
CA GLU A 211 -14.98 -8.63 2.81
C GLU A 211 -13.66 -9.09 3.45
N TYR A 212 -12.52 -8.53 3.01
CA TYR A 212 -11.22 -9.05 3.39
C TYR A 212 -10.71 -8.48 4.73
N LEU A 213 -10.71 -7.15 4.88
CA LEU A 213 -10.14 -6.48 6.06
C LEU A 213 -10.87 -6.80 7.38
N PRO A 214 -12.21 -6.90 7.42
CA PRO A 214 -12.90 -7.34 8.63
C PRO A 214 -12.46 -8.74 9.08
N ASN A 215 -12.32 -9.67 8.14
CA ASN A 215 -11.89 -11.03 8.44
C ASN A 215 -10.41 -11.09 8.87
N LEU A 216 -9.56 -10.29 8.23
CA LEU A 216 -8.15 -10.18 8.61
C LEU A 216 -8.00 -9.63 10.03
N LEU A 217 -8.79 -8.61 10.40
CA LEU A 217 -8.81 -8.05 11.76
C LEU A 217 -9.26 -9.09 12.78
N GLU A 218 -10.31 -9.87 12.46
CA GLU A 218 -10.81 -10.95 13.32
C GLU A 218 -9.73 -12.03 13.56
N GLN A 219 -9.10 -12.53 12.49
CA GLN A 219 -8.02 -13.51 12.61
C GLN A 219 -6.83 -12.97 13.41
N THR A 220 -6.43 -11.72 13.12
CA THR A 220 -5.34 -11.05 13.84
C THR A 220 -5.69 -10.91 15.32
N SER A 221 -6.92 -10.51 15.64
CA SER A 221 -7.39 -10.40 17.02
C SER A 221 -7.32 -11.74 17.76
N ASP A 222 -7.69 -12.84 17.12
CA ASP A 222 -7.65 -14.17 17.74
C ASP A 222 -6.21 -14.67 17.95
N ASP A 223 -5.31 -14.37 17.03
CA ASP A 223 -3.88 -14.62 17.20
C ASP A 223 -3.30 -13.82 18.37
N LEU A 224 -3.65 -12.54 18.46
CA LEU A 224 -3.19 -11.66 19.55
C LEU A 224 -3.71 -12.09 20.91
N ARG A 225 -4.99 -12.48 21.03
CA ARG A 225 -5.54 -13.00 22.30
C ARG A 225 -4.73 -14.18 22.80
N ARG A 226 -4.41 -15.13 21.92
CA ARG A 226 -3.60 -16.31 22.27
C ARG A 226 -2.20 -15.95 22.74
N VAL A 227 -1.58 -14.94 22.11
CA VAL A 227 -0.26 -14.44 22.55
C VAL A 227 -0.37 -13.79 23.92
N LEU A 228 -1.34 -12.89 24.14
CA LEU A 228 -1.51 -12.21 25.42
C LEU A 228 -1.87 -13.18 26.55
N ASP A 229 -2.72 -14.17 26.30
CA ASP A 229 -3.06 -15.22 27.28
C ASP A 229 -1.81 -15.99 27.71
N TYR A 230 -0.94 -16.36 26.77
CA TYR A 230 0.34 -16.98 27.10
C TYR A 230 1.21 -16.08 27.98
N PHE A 231 1.31 -14.78 27.68
CA PHE A 231 2.11 -13.86 28.50
C PHE A 231 1.52 -13.66 29.90
N ASN A 232 0.20 -13.52 29.98
CA ASN A 232 -0.53 -13.39 31.23
C ASN A 232 -0.33 -14.62 32.13
N GLU A 233 -0.41 -15.83 31.55
CA GLU A 233 -0.22 -17.08 32.28
C GLU A 233 1.24 -17.34 32.67
N ALA A 234 2.18 -17.14 31.75
CA ALA A 234 3.58 -17.54 31.92
C ALA A 234 4.43 -16.54 32.70
N PHE A 235 4.14 -15.24 32.59
CA PHE A 235 5.01 -14.19 33.13
C PHE A 235 4.32 -13.26 34.13
N LEU A 236 3.03 -12.94 33.94
CA LEU A 236 2.35 -11.91 34.73
C LEU A 236 1.48 -12.43 35.88
N THR A 237 1.43 -13.76 36.09
CA THR A 237 0.61 -14.40 37.13
C THR A 237 0.90 -13.91 38.56
N ARG A 238 2.08 -13.32 38.80
CA ARG A 238 2.53 -12.90 40.14
C ARG A 238 2.46 -11.40 40.37
N ASP A 239 2.40 -10.61 39.30
CA ASP A 239 2.64 -9.16 39.38
C ASP A 239 1.36 -8.33 39.44
N GLU A 240 0.19 -8.97 39.58
CA GLU A 240 -1.12 -8.29 39.57
C GLU A 240 -1.37 -7.47 38.29
N LEU A 241 -0.54 -7.69 37.26
CA LEU A 241 -0.61 -7.07 35.96
C LEU A 241 -1.31 -8.01 34.99
N ARG A 242 -2.18 -7.45 34.15
CA ARG A 242 -2.82 -8.20 33.07
C ARG A 242 -2.83 -7.39 31.79
N LEU A 243 -2.40 -8.02 30.71
CA LEU A 243 -2.55 -7.51 29.35
C LEU A 243 -3.95 -7.85 28.85
N GLU A 244 -4.68 -6.82 28.41
CA GLU A 244 -6.00 -6.96 27.82
C GLU A 244 -6.00 -6.41 26.40
N LEU A 245 -6.58 -7.19 25.48
CA LEU A 245 -6.80 -6.77 24.10
C LEU A 245 -8.17 -6.12 23.97
N ASN A 246 -8.20 -4.88 23.53
CA ASN A 246 -9.39 -4.21 23.04
C ASN A 246 -9.29 -4.05 21.51
N VAL A 247 -10.32 -4.49 20.79
CA VAL A 247 -10.36 -4.39 19.32
C VAL A 247 -11.57 -3.58 18.90
N VAL A 248 -11.32 -2.49 18.18
CA VAL A 248 -12.36 -1.67 17.58
C VAL A 248 -12.85 -2.33 16.30
N PRO A 249 -14.15 -2.59 16.11
CA PRO A 249 -14.65 -3.19 14.88
C PRO A 249 -14.33 -2.34 13.65
N TRP A 250 -13.94 -3.00 12.56
CA TRP A 250 -13.62 -2.36 11.27
C TRP A 250 -14.72 -1.41 10.77
N GLN A 251 -15.99 -1.73 11.05
CA GLN A 251 -17.18 -1.01 10.58
C GLN A 251 -17.28 0.45 11.06
N GLN A 252 -16.56 0.82 12.12
CA GLN A 252 -16.67 2.13 12.75
C GLN A 252 -15.93 3.24 11.97
N GLU A 253 -14.96 2.87 11.12
CA GLU A 253 -14.07 3.80 10.38
C GLU A 253 -14.08 3.57 8.84
N GLN A 254 -14.98 2.72 8.34
CA GLN A 254 -15.03 2.31 6.92
C GLN A 254 -15.08 3.47 5.92
N GLN A 255 -15.69 4.60 6.28
CA GLN A 255 -15.91 5.69 5.32
C GLN A 255 -14.63 6.49 5.05
N GLU A 256 -13.74 6.58 6.04
CA GLU A 256 -12.46 7.28 5.91
C GLU A 256 -11.47 6.43 5.10
N VAL A 257 -11.25 5.17 5.49
CA VAL A 257 -10.39 4.23 4.74
C VAL A 257 -10.85 4.10 3.31
N ARG A 258 -12.16 3.97 3.08
CA ARG A 258 -12.74 3.99 1.74
C ARG A 258 -12.37 5.27 1.00
N SER A 259 -12.62 6.45 1.57
CA SER A 259 -12.30 7.70 0.87
C SER A 259 -10.82 7.81 0.46
N GLN A 260 -9.90 7.40 1.34
CA GLN A 260 -8.46 7.47 1.07
C GLN A 260 -8.01 6.46 0.00
N LEU A 261 -8.57 5.24 0.00
CA LEU A 261 -8.33 4.26 -1.06
C LEU A 261 -8.88 4.74 -2.42
N PHE A 262 -10.02 5.43 -2.43
CA PHE A 262 -10.57 6.01 -3.65
C PHE A 262 -9.75 7.21 -4.15
N ASP A 263 -9.16 8.01 -3.26
CA ASP A 263 -8.22 9.07 -3.64
C ASP A 263 -6.98 8.49 -4.34
N LEU A 264 -6.44 7.37 -3.85
CA LEU A 264 -5.36 6.64 -4.54
C LEU A 264 -5.79 6.15 -5.94
N ALA A 265 -7.03 5.70 -6.10
CA ALA A 265 -7.56 5.32 -7.41
C ALA A 265 -7.76 6.52 -8.35
N ALA A 266 -8.01 7.72 -7.82
CA ALA A 266 -8.13 8.94 -8.59
C ALA A 266 -6.77 9.45 -9.12
N LEU A 267 -5.66 9.14 -8.43
CA LEU A 267 -4.30 9.45 -8.91
C LEU A 267 -3.96 8.74 -10.23
N ALA A 268 -4.64 7.64 -10.54
CA ALA A 268 -4.44 6.91 -11.79
C ALA A 268 -4.89 7.69 -13.04
N GLY A 269 -5.87 8.61 -12.94
CA GLY A 269 -6.68 9.04 -14.09
C GLY A 269 -6.48 10.47 -14.63
N ASN A 270 -5.36 11.15 -14.36
CA ASN A 270 -5.33 12.62 -14.44
C ASN A 270 -4.57 13.30 -15.61
N ASN A 271 -4.33 12.64 -16.73
CA ASN A 271 -3.56 13.25 -17.84
C ASN A 271 -4.24 13.17 -19.21
N ALA A 272 -5.54 13.49 -19.29
CA ALA A 272 -6.26 13.55 -20.57
C ALA A 272 -5.61 14.54 -21.58
N ASP A 273 -5.01 15.62 -21.08
CA ASP A 273 -4.30 16.62 -21.89
C ASP A 273 -3.02 16.07 -22.55
N HIS A 274 -2.49 14.94 -22.06
CA HIS A 274 -1.31 14.26 -22.60
C HIS A 274 -1.65 12.98 -23.35
N ALA A 275 -2.93 12.67 -23.56
CA ALA A 275 -3.35 11.45 -24.25
C ALA A 275 -2.74 11.32 -25.67
N PRO A 276 -2.70 12.39 -26.51
CA PRO A 276 -2.04 12.31 -27.82
C PRO A 276 -0.55 12.02 -27.72
N ASP A 277 0.16 12.68 -26.80
CA ASP A 277 1.60 12.47 -26.61
C ASP A 277 1.92 11.04 -26.15
N PHE A 278 1.10 10.52 -25.21
CA PHE A 278 1.19 9.16 -24.70
C PHE A 278 1.00 8.13 -25.82
N VAL A 279 -0.10 8.23 -26.55
CA VAL A 279 -0.39 7.31 -27.66
C VAL A 279 0.64 7.44 -28.78
N ALA A 280 1.09 8.66 -29.08
CA ALA A 280 2.14 8.90 -30.05
C ALA A 280 3.49 8.28 -29.64
N HIS A 281 3.83 8.31 -28.36
CA HIS A 281 5.04 7.68 -27.84
C HIS A 281 5.00 6.16 -28.00
N TYR A 282 3.97 5.51 -27.47
CA TYR A 282 3.87 4.05 -27.53
C TYR A 282 3.56 3.52 -28.94
N GLY A 283 2.81 4.27 -29.74
CA GLY A 283 2.56 3.96 -31.15
C GLY A 283 3.86 3.92 -31.96
N ARG A 284 4.77 4.88 -31.75
CA ARG A 284 6.10 4.87 -32.39
C ARG A 284 6.97 3.69 -31.94
N LEU A 285 6.91 3.32 -30.66
CA LEU A 285 7.62 2.15 -30.17
C LEU A 285 7.07 0.83 -30.72
N ALA A 286 5.79 0.80 -31.08
CA ALA A 286 5.11 -0.34 -31.70
C ALA A 286 5.05 -0.29 -33.24
N ARG A 287 5.82 0.61 -33.86
CA ARG A 287 5.92 0.75 -35.32
C ARG A 287 6.41 -0.53 -36.00
N ILE A 288 5.84 -0.79 -37.18
CA ILE A 288 6.32 -1.74 -38.18
C ILE A 288 6.83 -1.05 -39.45
#